data_AF-A0A2V7V285-F1
#
_entry.id   AF-A0A2V7V285-F1
#
_cell.length_a   1.000
_cell.length_b   1.000
_cell.length_c   1.000
_cell.angle_alpha   90.00
_cell.angle_beta   90.00
_cell.angle_gamma   90.00
#
_symmetry.space_group_name_H-M   'P 1'
#
loop_
_entity.id
_entity.type
_entity.pdbx_description
1 polymer ?
#
loop_
_entity_poly.entity_id
_entity_poly.type
_entity_poly.pdbx_seq_one_letter_code
_entity_poly.pdbx_strand_id
1 'polypeptide(L)' 'MFPNRVVRYTPRLFGHFEETIGIDQVASVSVDSSLIFGDVIIETTGGSQPIRCHGHFRGDAEEIRRQITEAQAATRTRS' A
#
# COMPACT_ATOMS: atom_id res chain seq x y z
N MET A 1 13.92 9.44 -8.88
CA MET A 1 13.53 8.04 -9.17
C MET A 1 12.24 7.78 -8.42
N PHE A 2 11.20 7.22 -9.06
CA PHE A 2 9.99 6.80 -8.35
C PHE A 2 10.16 5.33 -7.91
N PRO A 3 9.65 4.95 -6.72
CA PRO A 3 9.69 3.56 -6.28
C PRO A 3 8.93 2.67 -7.27
N ASN A 4 9.46 1.48 -7.56
CA ASN A 4 8.83 0.52 -8.49
C ASN A 4 8.10 -0.62 -7.78
N ARG A 5 8.15 -0.66 -6.44
CA ARG A 5 7.59 -1.73 -5.62
C ARG A 5 7.11 -1.19 -4.28
N VAL A 6 6.09 -1.83 -3.72
CA VAL A 6 5.63 -1.68 -2.33
C VAL A 6 6.03 -2.94 -1.58
N VAL A 7 6.66 -2.79 -0.42
CA VAL A 7 7.02 -3.91 0.47
C VAL A 7 6.17 -3.80 1.73
N ARG A 8 5.35 -4.82 1.99
CA ARG A 8 4.65 -4.97 3.26
C ARG A 8 5.48 -5.84 4.18
N TYR A 9 5.74 -5.32 5.38
CA TYR A 9 6.38 -6.05 6.47
C TYR A 9 5.36 -6.32 7.57
N THR A 10 5.18 -7.59 7.94
CA THR A 10 4.34 -7.99 9.08
C THR A 10 5.17 -8.78 10.08
N PRO A 11 5.50 -8.23 11.26
CA PRO A 11 6.25 -8.95 12.29
C PRO A 11 5.41 -10.10 12.88
N ARG A 12 6.07 -11.18 13.29
CA ARG A 12 5.46 -12.34 13.97
C ARG A 12 6.26 -12.66 15.23
N LEU A 13 5.66 -13.39 16.19
CA LEU A 13 6.35 -13.81 17.42
C LEU A 13 7.62 -14.61 17.13
N PHE A 14 7.65 -15.30 15.98
CA PHE A 14 8.85 -15.84 15.34
C PHE A 14 8.87 -15.48 13.86
N GLY A 15 9.93 -14.78 13.42
CA GLY A 15 10.12 -14.36 12.03
C GLY A 15 9.28 -13.15 11.60
N HIS A 16 9.20 -12.92 10.30
CA HIS A 16 8.37 -11.88 9.69
C HIS A 16 7.77 -12.39 8.39
N PHE A 17 6.70 -11.75 7.94
CA PHE A 17 6.13 -11.95 6.61
C PHE A 17 6.42 -10.72 5.78
N GLU A 18 7.11 -10.92 4.67
CA GLU A 18 7.37 -9.90 3.67
C GLU A 18 6.64 -10.24 2.38
N GLU A 19 5.92 -9.26 1.86
CA GLU A 19 5.23 -9.36 0.58
C GLU A 19 5.58 -8.13 -0.25
N THR A 20 6.07 -8.36 -1.47
CA THR A 20 6.47 -7.29 -2.39
C THR A 20 5.53 -7.27 -3.58
N ILE A 21 4.95 -6.11 -3.89
CA ILE A 21 4.07 -5.90 -5.05
C ILE A 21 4.71 -4.84 -5.96
N GLY A 22 4.78 -5.10 -7.26
CA GLY A 22 5.17 -4.09 -8.24
C GLY A 22 4.14 -2.96 -8.32
N ILE A 23 4.58 -1.70 -8.46
CA ILE A 23 3.66 -0.55 -8.54
C ILE A 23 2.71 -0.66 -9.74
N ASP A 24 3.14 -1.31 -10.82
CA ASP A 24 2.36 -1.67 -12.00
C ASP A 24 1.23 -2.67 -11.71
N GLN A 25 1.36 -3.48 -10.65
CA GLN A 25 0.37 -4.46 -10.22
C GLN A 25 -0.62 -3.92 -9.19
N VAL A 26 -0.41 -2.69 -8.68
CA VAL A 26 -1.36 -2.03 -7.79
C VAL A 26 -2.52 -1.48 -8.62
N ALA A 27 -3.72 -2.00 -8.36
CA ALA A 27 -4.95 -1.57 -9.01
C ALA A 27 -5.52 -0.30 -8.35
N SER A 28 -5.59 -0.30 -7.02
CA SER A 28 -6.14 0.80 -6.23
C SER A 28 -5.47 0.87 -4.85
N VAL A 29 -5.49 2.06 -4.25
CA VAL A 29 -5.12 2.27 -2.85
C VAL A 29 -6.21 3.11 -2.19
N SER A 30 -6.74 2.63 -1.07
CA SER A 30 -7.76 3.31 -0.29
C SER A 30 -7.39 3.36 1.18
N VAL A 31 -8.02 4.28 1.91
CA VAL A 31 -7.85 4.44 3.35
C VAL A 31 -9.21 4.28 4.00
N ASP A 32 -9.30 3.34 4.94
CA ASP A 32 -10.45 3.19 5.82
C ASP A 32 -10.08 3.81 7.18
N SER A 33 -10.66 4.95 7.53
CA SER A 33 -10.22 5.72 8.71
C SER A 33 -11.35 6.17 9.60
N SER A 34 -11.02 6.22 10.89
CA SER A 34 -11.79 6.83 11.98
C SER A 34 -11.16 8.18 12.36
N LEU A 35 -11.57 8.77 13.50
CA LEU A 35 -11.07 10.08 13.95
C LEU A 35 -9.55 10.14 14.16
N ILE A 36 -8.92 9.03 14.59
CA ILE A 36 -7.49 9.02 15.00
C ILE A 36 -6.69 7.97 14.21
N PHE A 37 -7.29 6.83 13.92
CA PHE A 37 -6.62 5.71 13.25
C PHE A 37 -7.15 5.48 11.85
N GLY A 38 -6.34 4.87 11.00
CA GLY A 38 -6.74 4.41 9.68
C GLY A 38 -5.97 3.17 9.23
N ASP A 39 -6.60 2.47 8.31
CA ASP A 39 -6.08 1.28 7.66
C ASP A 39 -5.82 1.61 6.20
N VAL A 40 -4.71 1.12 5.65
CA VAL A 40 -4.39 1.22 4.22
C VAL A 40 -4.81 -0.07 3.54
N ILE A 41 -5.61 0.04 2.48
CA ILE A 41 -6.10 -1.09 1.70
C ILE A 41 -5.51 -0.96 0.29
N ILE A 42 -4.77 -1.98 -0.14
CA ILE A 42 -4.12 -2.05 -1.45
C ILE A 42 -4.75 -3.20 -2.23
N GLU A 43 -5.37 -2.89 -3.36
CA GLU A 43 -5.92 -3.88 -4.28
C GLU A 43 -4.95 -4.13 -5.43
N THR A 44 -4.83 -5.38 -5.87
CA THR A 44 -3.96 -5.77 -6.98
C THR A 44 -4.76 -6.17 -8.22
N THR A 45 -4.16 -5.98 -9.39
CA THR A 45 -4.81 -6.27 -10.70
C THR A 45 -5.01 -7.75 -10.98
N GLY A 46 -4.37 -8.64 -10.20
CA GLY A 46 -4.41 -10.10 -10.39
C GLY A 46 -5.52 -10.86 -9.64
N GLY A 47 -6.42 -10.16 -8.94
CA GLY A 47 -7.53 -10.79 -8.21
C GLY A 47 -7.13 -11.50 -6.90
N SER A 48 -5.94 -11.21 -6.37
CA SER A 48 -5.52 -11.65 -5.04
C SER A 48 -6.32 -10.95 -3.93
N GLN A 49 -6.35 -11.53 -2.73
CA GLN A 49 -6.92 -10.84 -1.56
C GLN A 49 -6.25 -9.46 -1.39
N PRO A 50 -7.04 -8.41 -1.13
CA PRO A 50 -6.49 -7.08 -0.93
C PRO A 50 -5.58 -7.07 0.30
N ILE A 51 -4.45 -6.38 0.19
CA ILE A 51 -3.58 -6.17 1.34
C ILE A 51 -4.23 -5.11 2.23
N ARG A 52 -4.46 -5.46 3.49
CA ARG A 52 -4.83 -4.51 4.54
C ARG A 52 -3.68 -4.32 5.51
N CYS A 53 -3.30 -3.07 5.73
CA CYS A 53 -2.34 -2.66 6.74
C CYS A 53 -3.07 -1.86 7.81
N HIS A 54 -3.14 -2.42 9.02
CA HIS A 54 -3.99 -1.91 10.09
C HIS A 54 -3.24 -1.01 11.07
N GLY A 55 -3.98 -0.14 11.74
CA GLY A 55 -3.51 0.52 12.97
C GLY A 55 -2.55 1.68 12.75
N HIS A 56 -2.55 2.29 11.56
CA HIS A 56 -1.84 3.54 11.33
C HIS A 56 -2.57 4.69 12.00
N PHE A 57 -1.86 5.76 12.36
CA PHE A 57 -2.54 7.04 12.56
C PHE A 57 -3.14 7.50 11.24
N ARG A 58 -4.25 8.25 11.31
CA ARG A 58 -4.96 8.71 10.10
C ARG A 58 -4.04 9.46 9.14
N GLY A 59 -3.19 10.35 9.68
CA GLY A 59 -2.21 11.10 8.87
C GLY A 59 -1.21 10.19 8.15
N ASP A 60 -0.73 9.15 8.81
CA ASP A 60 0.20 8.18 8.22
C ASP A 60 -0.49 7.36 7.12
N ALA A 61 -1.72 6.90 7.36
CA ALA A 61 -2.50 6.16 6.36
C ALA A 61 -2.74 6.99 5.09
N GLU A 62 -3.09 8.27 5.26
CA GLU A 62 -3.29 9.20 4.16
C GLU A 62 -1.99 9.48 3.39
N GLU A 63 -0.86 9.61 4.09
CA GLU A 63 0.45 9.84 3.49
C GLU A 63 0.92 8.60 2.71
N ILE A 64 0.76 7.40 3.25
CA ILE A 64 1.05 6.14 2.54
C ILE A 64 0.24 6.06 1.24
N ARG A 65 -1.07 6.31 1.31
CA ARG A 65 -1.93 6.35 0.12
C ARG A 65 -1.38 7.32 -0.91
N ARG A 66 -1.07 8.55 -0.49
CA ARG A 66 -0.54 9.60 -1.37
C ARG A 66 0.73 9.14 -2.09
N GLN A 67 1.70 8.62 -1.36
CA GLN A 67 2.98 8.17 -1.91
C GLN A 67 2.81 7.02 -2.93
N ILE A 68 1.95 6.04 -2.64
CA ILE A 68 1.71 4.92 -3.56
C ILE A 68 0.96 5.40 -4.80
N THR A 69 -0.07 6.25 -4.65
CA THR A 69 -0.81 6.81 -5.78
C THR A 69 0.09 7.66 -6.69
N GLU A 70 0.98 8.47 -6.13
CA GLU A 70 1.95 9.24 -6.91
C GLU A 70 2.92 8.34 -7.68
N ALA A 71 3.41 7.26 -7.06
CA ALA A 71 4.25 6.27 -7.72
C ALA A 71 3.51 5.54 -8.86
N GLN A 72 2.23 5.19 -8.66
CA GLN A 72 1.38 4.59 -9.71
C GLN A 72 1.19 5.55 -10.89
N ALA A 73 0.87 6.82 -10.61
CA ALA A 73 0.68 7.84 -11.65
C ALA A 73 1.97 8.04 -12.46
N ALA A 74 3.12 8.16 -11.78
CA ALA A 74 4.41 8.33 -12.43
C ALA A 74 4.80 7.13 -13.30
N THR A 75 4.47 5.91 -12.87
CA THR A 75 4.73 4.68 -13.65
C THR A 75 3.85 4.63 -14.90
N ARG A 76 2.56 4.95 -14.78
CA ARG A 76 1.62 4.94 -15.92
C ARG A 76 2.00 5.95 -17.01
N THR A 77 2.51 7.13 -16.63
CA THR A 77 2.97 8.13 -17.61
C THR A 77 4.25 7.74 -18.37
N ARG A 78 4.94 6.67 -17.96
CA ARG A 78 6.17 6.16 -18.60
C ARG A 78 5.91 4.99 -19.54
N SER A 79 4.68 4.48 -19.59
CA SER A 79 4.24 3.37 -20.45
C SER A 79 3.68 3.87 -21.78
#